data_AF-A0A376NZ87-F1
#
_entry.id   AF-A0A376NZ87-F1
#
_cell.length_a   1.000
_cell.length_b   1.000
_cell.length_c   1.000
_cell.angle_alpha   90.00
_cell.angle_beta   90.00
_cell.angle_gamma   90.00
#
_symmetry.space_group_name_H-M   'P 1'
#
loop_
_entity.id
_entity.type
_entity.pdbx_description
1 polymer ?
#
loop_
_entity_poly.entity_id
_entity_poly.type
_entity_poly.pdbx_seq_one_letter_code
_entity_poly.pdbx_strand_id
1 'polypeptide(L)'
;MELTSHLLTAAAFGTMKNSENELAEQLIEQTGDNTLTLMDKGYYSLGLLNAWSLAGEHRHWMIPLRKGAQYEELRKLGKGDHLVKLKTSPQARKKWPGLGNEVTARLLTVTRKGKSAIC
;
A
#
# COMPACT_ATOMS: atom_id res chain seq x y z
N MET A 1 22.98 14.38 -3.44
CA MET A 1 21.53 14.52 -3.66
C MET A 1 21.01 15.34 -2.49
N GLU A 2 20.65 16.59 -2.74
CA GLU A 2 20.02 17.46 -1.73
C GLU A 2 18.65 16.89 -1.37
N LEU A 3 18.47 16.57 -0.09
CA LEU A 3 17.29 15.88 0.47
C LEU A 3 16.25 16.88 1.01
N THR A 4 16.30 18.13 0.55
CA THR A 4 15.62 19.28 1.16
C THR A 4 14.50 19.87 0.30
N SER A 5 14.33 19.41 -0.94
CA SER A 5 13.23 19.84 -1.80
C SER A 5 12.02 18.93 -1.59
N HIS A 6 10.98 19.46 -0.94
CA HIS A 6 9.67 18.81 -0.87
C HIS A 6 8.79 19.38 -1.97
N LEU A 7 8.26 18.51 -2.84
CA LEU A 7 7.28 18.88 -3.86
C LEU A 7 5.93 18.28 -3.50
N LEU A 8 4.90 19.13 -3.45
CA LEU A 8 3.51 18.68 -3.39
C LEU A 8 2.99 18.56 -4.83
N THR A 9 2.89 17.33 -5.33
CA THR A 9 2.44 17.06 -6.71
C THR A 9 0.92 16.97 -6.83
N ALA A 10 0.24 16.65 -5.73
CA ALA A 10 -1.18 16.32 -5.73
C ALA A 10 -1.78 16.52 -4.34
N ALA A 11 -3.07 16.90 -4.29
CA ALA A 11 -3.87 16.93 -3.08
C ALA A 11 -5.34 16.71 -3.43
N ALA A 12 -6.06 15.99 -2.56
CA ALA A 12 -7.47 15.73 -2.69
C ALA A 12 -8.20 16.31 -1.48
N PHE A 13 -9.34 16.98 -1.73
CA PHE A 13 -10.15 17.64 -0.71
C PHE A 13 -11.58 17.11 -0.76
N GLY A 14 -12.21 17.00 0.41
CA GLY A 14 -13.60 16.59 0.51
C GLY A 14 -14.26 17.12 1.78
N THR A 15 -15.48 16.65 2.00
CA THR A 15 -16.28 17.01 3.17
C THR A 15 -16.12 15.99 4.29
N MET A 16 -16.68 16.27 5.47
CA MET A 16 -16.72 15.32 6.60
C MET A 16 -17.44 13.99 6.29
N LYS A 17 -18.16 13.91 5.16
CA LYS A 17 -18.80 12.67 4.70
C LYS A 17 -17.84 11.74 3.97
N ASN A 18 -16.69 12.25 3.52
CA ASN A 18 -15.71 11.50 2.75
C ASN A 18 -14.71 10.83 3.68
N SER A 19 -14.46 9.55 3.47
CA SER A 19 -13.41 8.85 4.21
C SER A 19 -12.02 9.18 3.65
N GLU A 20 -10.97 9.07 4.47
CA GLU A 20 -9.59 9.26 4.02
C GLU A 20 -9.21 8.31 2.87
N ASN A 21 -9.74 7.08 2.86
CA ASN A 21 -9.54 6.14 1.76
C ASN A 21 -10.18 6.65 0.46
N GLU A 22 -11.38 7.24 0.50
CA GLU A 22 -12.02 7.83 -0.69
C GLU A 22 -11.26 9.04 -1.23
N LEU A 23 -10.64 9.83 -0.36
CA LEU A 23 -9.77 10.93 -0.80
C LEU A 23 -8.47 10.41 -1.41
N ALA A 24 -7.87 9.36 -0.81
CA ALA A 24 -6.68 8.72 -1.36
C ALA A 24 -6.94 8.08 -2.74
N GLU A 25 -8.14 7.54 -2.98
CA GLU A 25 -8.55 7.01 -4.28
C GLU A 25 -8.42 8.05 -5.41
N GLN A 26 -8.68 9.34 -5.13
CA GLN A 26 -8.56 10.43 -6.10
C GLN A 26 -7.11 10.76 -6.48
N LEU A 27 -6.14 10.31 -5.66
CA LEU A 27 -4.71 10.55 -5.87
C LEU A 27 -4.05 9.45 -6.72
N ILE A 28 -4.76 8.35 -7.00
CA ILE A 28 -4.23 7.23 -7.78
C ILE A 28 -3.79 7.69 -9.17
N GLU A 29 -4.66 8.40 -9.89
CA GLU A 29 -4.38 8.87 -11.25
C GLU A 29 -3.30 9.96 -11.28
N GLN A 30 -3.17 10.73 -10.20
CA GLN A 30 -2.21 11.83 -10.09
C GLN A 30 -0.81 11.36 -9.67
N THR A 31 -0.70 10.13 -9.16
CA THR A 31 0.60 9.56 -8.81
C THR A 31 1.36 9.23 -10.09
N GLY A 32 2.63 9.62 -10.17
CA GLY A 32 3.47 9.30 -11.34
C GLY A 32 3.91 7.84 -11.37
N ASP A 33 4.51 7.43 -12.48
CA ASP A 33 5.12 6.10 -12.62
C ASP A 33 6.49 6.02 -11.94
N ASN A 34 6.98 4.81 -11.70
CA ASN A 34 8.27 4.53 -11.05
C ASN A 34 8.39 5.13 -9.63
N THR A 35 7.29 5.14 -8.87
CA THR A 35 7.23 5.69 -7.52
C THR A 35 7.12 4.61 -6.46
N LEU A 36 7.66 4.89 -5.26
CA LEU A 36 7.32 4.16 -4.04
C LEU A 36 6.54 5.08 -3.10
N THR A 37 5.24 4.83 -2.94
CA THR A 37 4.38 5.57 -2.02
C THR A 37 4.45 4.98 -0.62
N LEU A 38 4.88 5.78 0.35
CA LEU A 38 4.83 5.41 1.77
C LEU A 38 3.46 5.77 2.32
N MET A 39 2.68 4.78 2.72
CA MET A 39 1.33 4.98 3.24
C MET A 39 1.30 4.78 4.75
N ASP A 40 0.48 5.57 5.42
CA ASP A 40 0.16 5.32 6.83
C ASP A 40 -0.71 4.05 6.97
N LYS A 41 -0.64 3.43 8.15
CA LYS A 41 -1.40 2.23 8.51
C LYS A 41 -2.92 2.42 8.35
N GLY A 42 -3.44 3.64 8.45
CA GLY A 42 -4.85 3.97 8.19
C GLY A 42 -5.36 3.56 6.81
N TYR A 43 -4.48 3.59 5.80
CA TYR A 43 -4.79 3.32 4.39
C TYR A 43 -4.73 1.84 4.01
N TYR A 44 -4.68 0.92 4.97
CA TYR A 44 -4.70 -0.51 4.68
C TYR A 44 -6.09 -0.92 4.14
N SER A 45 -6.21 -0.89 2.82
CA SER A 45 -7.34 -1.36 2.03
C SER A 45 -6.76 -2.10 0.83
N LEU A 46 -6.92 -3.42 0.76
CA LEU A 46 -6.34 -4.21 -0.33
C LEU A 46 -6.87 -3.80 -1.71
N GLY A 47 -8.10 -3.27 -1.77
CA GLY A 47 -8.64 -2.69 -3.00
C GLY A 47 -7.89 -1.43 -3.43
N LEU A 48 -7.69 -0.48 -2.50
CA LEU A 48 -6.92 0.75 -2.74
C LEU A 48 -5.48 0.43 -3.14
N LEU A 49 -4.79 -0.40 -2.35
CA LEU A 49 -3.39 -0.75 -2.57
C LEU A 49 -3.17 -1.48 -3.91
N ASN A 50 -4.06 -2.40 -4.25
CA ASN A 50 -4.01 -3.10 -5.53
C ASN A 50 -4.29 -2.15 -6.70
N ALA A 51 -5.32 -1.31 -6.59
CA ALA A 51 -5.63 -0.30 -7.61
C ALA A 51 -4.46 0.68 -7.82
N TRP A 52 -3.82 1.11 -6.73
CA TRP A 52 -2.66 2.01 -6.79
C TRP A 52 -1.50 1.42 -7.60
N SER A 53 -1.26 0.12 -7.44
CA SER A 53 -0.17 -0.59 -8.14
C SER A 53 -0.49 -0.80 -9.62
N LEU A 54 -1.77 -0.97 -9.95
CA LEU A 54 -2.22 -1.29 -11.31
C LEU A 54 -2.52 -0.06 -12.16
N ALA A 55 -2.58 1.14 -11.56
CA ALA A 55 -2.94 2.37 -12.26
C ALA A 55 -1.84 2.97 -13.14
N GLY A 56 -0.65 2.36 -13.18
CA GLY A 56 0.45 2.81 -14.03
C GLY A 56 1.63 1.84 -13.99
N GLU A 57 2.80 2.32 -14.41
CA GLU A 57 4.00 1.50 -14.53
C GLU A 57 4.89 1.62 -13.29
N HIS A 58 5.32 0.48 -12.76
CA HIS A 58 6.21 0.39 -11.59
C HIS A 58 5.78 1.28 -10.41
N ARG A 59 4.46 1.34 -10.14
CA ARG A 59 3.93 2.00 -8.95
C ARG A 59 3.93 1.02 -7.79
N HIS A 60 4.74 1.33 -6.80
CA HIS A 60 4.88 0.54 -5.58
C HIS A 60 4.33 1.31 -4.39
N TRP A 61 3.93 0.57 -3.36
CA TRP A 61 3.56 1.13 -2.06
C TRP A 61 4.28 0.37 -0.96
N MET A 62 4.46 1.03 0.18
CA MET A 62 4.90 0.40 1.42
C MET A 62 4.05 0.94 2.56
N ILE A 63 3.52 0.04 3.38
CA ILE A 63 2.64 0.36 4.50
C ILE A 63 3.10 -0.42 5.73
N PRO A 64 3.09 0.16 6.94
CA PRO A 64 3.35 -0.59 8.15
C PRO A 64 2.31 -1.70 8.36
N LEU A 65 2.77 -2.92 8.61
CA LEU A 65 1.87 -4.05 8.80
C LEU A 65 1.05 -3.88 10.08
N ARG A 66 -0.26 -4.19 9.98
CA ARG A 66 -1.14 -4.18 11.15
C ARG A 66 -0.84 -5.36 12.06
N LYS A 67 -0.94 -5.14 13.39
CA LYS A 67 -0.82 -6.23 14.37
C LYS A 67 -1.92 -7.27 14.11
N GLY A 68 -1.54 -8.53 14.00
CA GLY A 68 -2.48 -9.63 13.71
C GLY A 68 -2.91 -9.73 12.25
N ALA A 69 -2.26 -9.01 11.32
CA ALA A 69 -2.51 -9.19 9.90
C ALA A 69 -2.29 -10.66 9.48
N GLN A 70 -3.26 -11.20 8.76
CA GLN A 70 -3.21 -12.57 8.26
C GLN A 70 -2.64 -12.58 6.86
N TYR A 71 -1.62 -13.39 6.65
CA TYR A 71 -0.99 -13.60 5.36
C TYR A 71 -0.47 -15.04 5.27
N GLU A 72 -0.33 -15.53 4.05
CA GLU A 72 0.27 -16.81 3.77
C GLU A 72 1.64 -16.59 3.13
N GLU A 73 2.70 -17.14 3.72
CA GLU A 73 4.03 -17.04 3.14
C GLU A 73 4.16 -18.00 1.95
N LEU A 74 4.48 -17.46 0.77
CA LEU A 74 4.71 -18.25 -0.44
C LEU A 74 6.15 -18.74 -0.53
N ARG A 75 7.10 -17.83 -0.28
CA ARG A 75 8.52 -18.15 -0.26
C ARG A 75 9.32 -17.03 0.40
N LYS A 76 10.48 -17.42 0.91
CA LYS A 76 11.50 -16.49 1.38
C LYS A 76 12.35 -16.00 0.21
N LEU A 77 12.55 -14.69 0.12
CA LEU A 77 13.44 -14.06 -0.87
C LEU A 77 14.80 -13.73 -0.26
N GLY A 78 14.85 -13.49 1.06
CA GLY A 78 16.08 -13.18 1.76
C GLY A 78 15.86 -13.05 3.27
N LYS A 79 16.86 -12.51 3.97
CA LYS A 79 16.74 -12.23 5.41
C LYS A 79 15.79 -11.06 5.62
N GLY A 80 14.63 -11.32 6.23
CA GLY A 80 13.61 -10.29 6.50
C GLY A 80 12.84 -9.87 5.26
N ASP A 81 12.82 -10.67 4.20
CA ASP A 81 12.11 -10.40 2.96
C ASP A 81 11.43 -11.67 2.45
N HIS A 82 10.10 -11.61 2.42
CA HIS A 82 9.24 -12.75 2.14
C HIS A 82 8.18 -12.35 1.13
N LEU A 83 7.90 -13.23 0.17
CA LEU A 83 6.77 -13.09 -0.72
C LEU A 83 5.55 -13.71 -0.04
N VAL A 84 4.48 -12.94 0.13
CA VAL A 84 3.28 -13.35 0.86
C VAL A 84 2.01 -13.12 0.05
N LYS A 85 0.96 -13.88 0.36
CA LYS A 85 -0.40 -13.66 -0.12
C LYS A 85 -1.27 -13.07 0.97
N LEU A 86 -2.06 -12.07 0.58
CA LEU A 86 -3.06 -11.42 1.39
C LEU A 86 -4.44 -11.78 0.85
N LYS A 87 -5.32 -12.35 1.68
CA LYS A 87 -6.68 -12.68 1.27
C LYS A 87 -7.54 -11.41 1.26
N THR A 88 -8.27 -11.19 0.17
CA THR A 88 -9.18 -10.06 0.05
C THR A 88 -10.53 -10.39 0.70
N SER A 89 -11.20 -9.36 1.24
CA SER A 89 -12.54 -9.53 1.80
C SER A 89 -13.61 -9.44 0.71
N PRO A 90 -14.78 -10.12 0.87
CA PRO A 90 -15.90 -9.98 -0.06
C PRO A 90 -16.36 -8.53 -0.22
N GLN A 91 -16.34 -7.75 0.87
CA GLN A 91 -16.69 -6.33 0.85
C GLN A 91 -15.73 -5.51 -0.02
N ALA A 92 -14.42 -5.77 0.08
CA ALA A 92 -13.43 -5.10 -0.75
C ALA A 92 -13.63 -5.44 -2.24
N ARG A 93 -13.88 -6.70 -2.57
CA ARG A 93 -14.18 -7.12 -3.96
C ARG A 93 -15.48 -6.53 -4.50
N LYS A 94 -16.48 -6.31 -3.65
CA LYS A 94 -17.71 -5.61 -4.04
C LYS A 94 -17.45 -4.14 -4.38
N LYS A 95 -16.60 -3.45 -3.61
CA LYS A 95 -16.19 -2.06 -3.90
C LYS A 95 -15.25 -1.99 -5.12
N TRP A 96 -14.42 -3.00 -5.33
CA TRP A 96 -13.39 -3.05 -6.35
C TRP A 96 -13.58 -4.27 -7.26
N PRO A 97 -14.35 -4.16 -8.36
CA PRO A 97 -14.69 -5.30 -9.21
C PRO A 97 -13.48 -6.01 -9.85
N GLY A 98 -12.36 -5.29 -10.05
CA GLY A 98 -11.11 -5.87 -10.56
C GLY A 98 -10.22 -6.54 -9.49
N LEU A 99 -10.63 -6.53 -8.22
CA LEU A 99 -9.85 -7.11 -7.13
C LEU A 99 -10.07 -8.63 -7.06
N GLY A 100 -9.00 -9.40 -7.27
CA GLY A 100 -9.00 -10.85 -7.12
C GLY A 100 -9.22 -11.31 -5.67
N ASN A 101 -9.27 -12.64 -5.47
CA ASN A 101 -9.40 -13.22 -4.13
C ASN A 101 -8.16 -13.03 -3.26
N GLU A 102 -7.01 -12.81 -3.89
CA GLU A 102 -5.71 -12.73 -3.25
C GLU A 102 -4.91 -11.60 -3.90
N VAL A 103 -4.09 -10.92 -3.08
CA VAL A 103 -3.08 -9.97 -3.54
C VAL A 103 -1.73 -10.50 -3.09
N THR A 104 -0.76 -10.53 -4.00
CA THR A 104 0.62 -10.90 -3.67
C THR A 104 1.41 -9.65 -3.32
N ALA A 105 2.12 -9.67 -2.19
CA ALA A 105 2.93 -8.56 -1.72
C ALA A 105 4.25 -9.06 -1.12
N ARG A 106 5.18 -8.14 -0.85
CA ARG A 106 6.40 -8.43 -0.08
C ARG A 106 6.19 -8.01 1.37
N LEU A 107 6.60 -8.88 2.28
CA LEU A 107 6.68 -8.64 3.70
C LEU A 107 8.15 -8.37 4.05
N LEU A 108 8.42 -7.15 4.50
CA LEU A 108 9.74 -6.66 4.82
C LEU A 108 9.89 -6.43 6.32
N THR A 109 10.93 -7.01 6.92
CA THR A 109 11.35 -6.70 8.28
C THR A 109 12.54 -5.75 8.22
N VAL A 110 12.36 -4.52 8.68
CA VAL A 110 13.40 -3.50 8.70
C VAL A 110 13.76 -3.18 10.15
N THR A 111 15.04 -3.31 10.50
CA THR A 111 15.56 -2.85 11.79
C THR A 111 16.35 -1.57 11.61
N ARG A 112 15.93 -0.49 12.27
CA ARG A 112 16.64 0.79 12.28
C ARG A 112 16.81 1.29 13.70
N LYS A 113 18.06 1.62 14.09
CA LYS A 113 18.41 2.10 15.44
C LYS A 113 17.83 1.22 16.56
N GLY A 114 17.92 -0.10 16.40
CA GLY A 114 17.41 -1.08 17.37
C GLY A 114 15.88 -1.28 17.40
N LYS A 115 15.12 -0.54 16.58
CA LYS A 115 13.67 -0.73 16.43
C LYS A 115 13.38 -1.53 15.17
N SER A 116 12.59 -2.59 15.30
CA SER A 116 12.13 -3.39 14.17
C SER A 116 10.72 -2.99 13.76
N ALA A 117 10.53 -2.75 12.47
CA ALA A 117 9.23 -2.53 11.84
C ALA A 117 8.99 -3.63 10.81
N ILE A 118 7.73 -4.04 10.68
CA ILE A 118 7.29 -4.97 9.65
C ILE A 118 6.38 -4.17 8.72
N CYS A 119 6.66 -4.24 7.43
CA CYS A 119 5.93 -3.57 6.36
C CYS A 119 5.51 -4.58 5.31
#